data_AF-A0A4R2BUU7-F1
#
_entry.id   AF-A0A4R2BUU7-F1
#
_cell.length_a   1.000
_cell.length_b   1.000
_cell.length_c   1.000
_cell.angle_alpha   90.00
_cell.angle_beta   90.00
_cell.angle_gamma   90.00
#
_symmetry.space_group_name_H-M   'P 1'
#
loop_
_entity.id
_entity.type
_entity.pdbx_description
1 polymer ?
#
loop_
_entity_poly.entity_id
_entity_poly.type
_entity_poly.pdbx_seq_one_letter_code
_entity_poly.pdbx_strand_id
1 'polypeptide(L)' 'MVDLPVGLAGPVDFELAQAVEALPGEKVLPGGSRYEPKWDGFLH' A
#
# COMPACT_ATOMS: atom_id res chain seq x y z
N MET A 1 20.84 6.65 -12.95
CA MET A 1 19.65 7.42 -12.53
C MET A 1 18.50 6.85 -13.34
N VAL A 2 17.42 6.37 -12.71
CA VAL A 2 16.26 5.88 -13.45
C VAL A 2 15.51 7.11 -13.96
N ASP A 3 15.51 7.33 -15.28
CA ASP A 3 14.71 8.41 -15.87
C ASP A 3 13.25 8.00 -15.86
N LEU A 4 12.43 8.80 -15.15
CA LEU A 4 10.99 8.62 -15.12
C LEU A 4 10.37 9.15 -16.43
N PRO A 5 9.38 8.44 -17.00
CA PRO A 5 8.62 8.94 -18.14
C PRO A 5 8.05 10.34 -17.92
N VAL A 6 7.90 11.10 -19.01
CA VAL A 6 7.40 12.49 -18.96
C VAL A 6 6.02 12.54 -18.28
N GLY A 7 5.87 13.43 -17.30
CA GLY A 7 4.64 13.57 -16.50
C GLY A 7 4.59 12.70 -15.25
N LEU A 8 5.55 11.80 -15.03
CA LEU A 8 5.70 11.10 -13.76
C LEU A 8 6.63 11.88 -12.83
N ALA A 9 6.14 12.18 -11.63
CA ALA A 9 6.96 12.73 -10.56
C ALA A 9 7.85 11.64 -9.96
N GLY A 10 8.92 12.08 -9.29
CA GLY A 10 10.01 11.30 -8.71
C GLY A 10 9.60 10.14 -7.80
N PRO A 11 10.56 9.51 -7.12
CA PRO A 11 10.26 8.58 -6.04
C PRO A 11 9.32 9.26 -5.03
N VAL A 12 8.15 8.67 -4.80
CA VAL A 12 7.20 9.09 -3.76
C VAL A 12 7.36 8.14 -2.60
N ASP A 13 7.39 8.67 -1.39
CA ASP A 13 7.45 7.84 -0.19
C ASP A 13 6.22 6.92 -0.13
N PHE A 14 6.45 5.69 0.32
CA PHE A 14 5.36 4.74 0.52
C PHE A 14 4.51 5.16 1.72
N GLU A 15 3.18 5.14 1.54
CA GLU A 15 2.30 5.08 2.70
C GLU A 15 2.40 3.69 3.34
N LEU A 16 2.83 3.66 4.59
CA LEU A 16 3.04 2.42 5.34
C LEU A 16 1.79 2.09 6.15
N ALA A 17 1.38 0.83 6.11
CA ALA A 17 0.29 0.32 6.93
C ALA A 17 0.78 0.04 8.36
N GLN A 18 -0.06 0.36 9.35
CA GLN A 18 0.17 -0.04 10.74
C GLN A 18 -0.18 -1.51 10.93
N ALA A 19 0.65 -2.24 11.68
CA ALA A 19 0.33 -3.61 12.09
C ALA A 19 -0.91 -3.63 13.00
N VAL A 20 -1.76 -4.63 12.79
CA VAL A 20 -2.96 -4.88 13.60
C VAL A 20 -3.01 -6.35 13.99
N GLU A 21 -3.46 -6.62 15.22
CA GLU A 21 -3.57 -7.98 15.77
C GLU A 21 -4.81 -8.73 15.22
N ALA A 22 -5.83 -7.99 14.81
CA ALA A 22 -7.06 -8.53 14.26
C ALA A 22 -7.54 -7.67 13.09
N LEU A 23 -8.15 -8.33 12.10
CA LEU A 23 -8.76 -7.60 10.98
C LEU A 23 -9.95 -6.77 11.48
N PRO A 24 -10.11 -5.54 10.98
CA PRO A 24 -11.25 -4.72 11.35
C PRO A 24 -12.58 -5.35 10.94
N GLY A 25 -13.61 -5.15 11.77
CA GLY A 25 -14.97 -5.56 11.42
C GLY A 25 -15.54 -4.78 10.22
N GLU A 26 -16.60 -5.31 9.62
CA GLU A 26 -17.17 -4.86 8.33
C GLU A 26 -17.52 -3.36 8.22
N LYS A 27 -17.72 -2.68 9.36
CA LYS A 27 -18.20 -1.30 9.42
C LYS A 27 -17.15 -0.29 9.91
N VAL A 28 -15.87 -0.66 9.92
CA VAL A 28 -14.81 0.23 10.42
C VAL A 28 -14.55 1.44 9.52
N LEU A 29 -14.83 1.31 8.21
CA LEU A 29 -14.61 2.35 7.20
C LEU A 29 -15.90 2.61 6.41
N PRO A 30 -16.15 3.86 5.99
CA PRO A 30 -17.23 4.18 5.05
C PRO A 30 -17.06 3.37 3.76
N GLY A 31 -18.07 2.57 3.42
CA GLY A 31 -18.01 1.68 2.25
C GLY A 31 -17.26 0.36 2.48
N GLY A 32 -16.81 0.08 3.71
CA GLY A 32 -16.12 -1.15 4.09
C GLY A 32 -14.63 -1.17 3.75
N SER A 33 -13.96 -2.26 4.13
CA SER A 33 -12.53 -2.47 3.89
C SER A 33 -12.28 -3.26 2.60
N ARG A 34 -11.18 -2.95 1.91
CA ARG A 34 -10.64 -3.76 0.82
C ARG A 34 -9.35 -4.43 1.28
N TYR A 35 -9.12 -5.66 0.83
CA TYR A 35 -7.99 -6.47 1.26
C TYR A 35 -7.24 -7.01 0.05
N GLU A 36 -5.92 -6.93 0.11
CA GLU A 36 -5.00 -7.50 -0.87
C GLU A 36 -3.97 -8.38 -0.13
N PRO A 37 -3.41 -9.42 -0.77
CA PRO A 37 -2.35 -10.22 -0.17
C PRO A 37 -1.12 -9.38 0.17
N LYS A 38 -0.55 -9.60 1.35
CA LYS A 38 0.78 -9.09 1.67
C LYS A 38 1.83 -9.98 1.02
N TRP A 39 2.55 -9.42 0.06
CA TRP A 39 3.69 -10.09 -0.56
C TRP A 39 4.89 -10.16 0.40
N ASP A 40 5.67 -11.24 0.29
CA ASP A 40 6.86 -11.47 1.10
C ASP A 40 8.12 -10.95 0.39
N GLY A 41 8.27 -9.62 0.37
CA GLY A 41 9.46 -8.95 -0.14
C GLY A 41 9.50 -8.77 -1.66
N PHE A 42 10.70 -8.47 -2.15
CA PHE A 42 11.00 -8.23 -3.57
C PHE A 42 12.19 -9.09 -4.00
N LEU A 43 12.21 -9.50 -5.26
CA LEU A 43 13.38 -10.13 -5.88
C LEU A 43 14.36 -9.03 -6.32
N HIS A 44 15.64 -9.27 -6.05
CA HIS A 44 16.75 -8.37 -6.40
C HIS A 44 17.02 -8.37 -7.91
#